data_AF-A0A538PI29-F1
#
_entry.id   AF-A0A538PI29-F1
#
_cell.length_a   1.000
_cell.length_b   1.000
_cell.length_c   1.000
_cell.angle_alpha   90.00
_cell.angle_beta   90.00
_cell.angle_gamma   90.00
#
_symmetry.space_group_name_H-M   'P 1'
#
loop_
_entity.id
_entity.type
_entity.pdbx_description
1 polymer ?
#
loop_
_entity_poly.entity_id
_entity_poly.type
_entity_poly.pdbx_seq_one_letter_code
_entity_poly.pdbx_strand_id
1 'polypeptide(L)' 'MARQLGIDRVHAAAMPDDKAAIVRELKQRGHVVAVVGDGINDSPALALADVSISMSHGADVARETADVVLMDSDLWR' A
#
# COMPACT_ATOMS: atom_id res chain seq x y z
N MET A 1 -6.33 -0.89 -17.48
CA MET A 1 -5.33 -1.35 -16.50
C MET A 1 -5.91 -2.34 -15.49
N ALA A 2 -6.74 -1.93 -14.51
CA ALA A 2 -7.20 -2.84 -13.44
C ALA A 2 -7.84 -4.15 -13.92
N ARG A 3 -8.74 -4.08 -14.92
CA ARG A 3 -9.38 -5.28 -15.52
C ARG A 3 -8.39 -6.23 -16.19
N GLN A 4 -7.31 -5.72 -16.78
CA GLN A 4 -6.29 -6.55 -17.43
C GLN A 4 -5.42 -7.28 -16.40
N LEU A 5 -5.32 -6.75 -15.18
CA LEU A 5 -4.57 -7.31 -14.07
C LEU A 5 -5.44 -8.18 -13.14
N GLY A 6 -6.73 -8.36 -13.46
CA GLY A 6 -7.65 -9.16 -12.63
C GLY A 6 -7.96 -8.54 -11.26
N ILE A 7 -7.88 -7.21 -11.13
CA ILE A 7 -8.13 -6.52 -9.86
C ILE A 7 -9.63 -6.45 -9.56
N ASP A 8 -10.05 -6.99 -8.41
CA ASP A 8 -11.47 -7.08 -8.00
C ASP A 8 -12.09 -5.72 -7.63
N ARG A 9 -11.32 -4.85 -6.97
CA ARG A 9 -11.81 -3.57 -6.45
C ARG A 9 -10.84 -2.45 -6.77
N VAL A 10 -11.37 -1.35 -7.25
CA VAL A 10 -10.61 -0.14 -7.60
C VAL A 10 -11.20 1.04 -6.87
N HIS A 11 -10.35 1.75 -6.13
CA HIS A 11 -10.68 3.03 -5.52
C HIS A 11 -9.86 4.10 -6.25
N ALA A 12 -10.53 4.97 -7.01
CA ALA A 12 -9.89 6.04 -7.77
C ALA A 12 -10.04 7.38 -7.06
N ALA A 13 -9.09 8.30 -7.29
CA ALA A 13 -9.08 9.63 -6.67
C ALA A 13 -9.14 9.61 -5.13
N ALA A 14 -8.63 8.55 -4.50
CA ALA A 14 -8.60 8.41 -3.05
C ALA A 14 -7.58 9.37 -2.42
N MET A 15 -8.03 10.15 -1.44
CA MET A 15 -7.18 10.97 -0.59
C MET A 15 -6.39 10.09 0.40
N PRO A 16 -5.33 10.62 1.05
CA PRO A 16 -4.56 9.86 2.03
C PRO A 16 -5.43 9.22 3.14
N ASP A 17 -6.43 9.96 3.65
CA ASP A 17 -7.36 9.45 4.66
C ASP A 17 -8.27 8.34 4.13
N ASP A 18 -8.69 8.42 2.86
CA ASP A 18 -9.49 7.38 2.22
C ASP A 18 -8.69 6.07 2.13
N LYS A 19 -7.42 6.15 1.76
CA LYS A 19 -6.52 4.98 1.70
C LYS A 19 -6.40 4.31 3.06
N ALA A 20 -6.20 5.10 4.12
CA ALA A 20 -6.15 4.61 5.49
C ALA A 20 -7.49 4.00 5.94
N ALA A 21 -8.61 4.60 5.57
CA ALA A 21 -9.94 4.08 5.87
C ALA A 21 -10.19 2.71 5.22
N ILE A 22 -9.77 2.52 3.96
CA ILE A 22 -9.88 1.24 3.26
C ILE A 22 -9.11 0.14 4.00
N VAL A 23 -7.87 0.42 4.44
CA VAL A 23 -7.06 -0.53 5.21
C VAL A 23 -7.77 -0.91 6.51
N ARG A 24 -8.29 0.07 7.26
CA ARG A 24 -9.04 -0.19 8.50
C ARG A 24 -10.27 -1.05 8.24
N GLU A 25 -11.05 -0.76 7.20
CA GLU A 25 -12.25 -1.52 6.84
C GLU A 25 -11.92 -2.98 6.52
N LEU A 26 -10.86 -3.23 5.75
CA LEU A 26 -10.41 -4.58 5.41
C LEU A 26 -9.95 -5.35 6.65
N LYS A 27 -9.18 -4.71 7.54
CA LYS A 27 -8.74 -5.30 8.80
C LYS A 27 -9.91 -5.60 9.74
N GLN A 28 -10.89 -4.69 9.83
CA GLN A 28 -12.12 -4.92 10.63
C GLN A 28 -12.95 -6.11 10.12
N ARG A 29 -12.84 -6.44 8.84
CA ARG A 29 -13.45 -7.65 8.25
C ARG A 29 -12.65 -8.93 8.53
N GLY A 30 -11.57 -8.85 9.30
CA GLY A 30 -10.72 -9.97 9.68
C GLY A 30 -9.68 -10.35 8.62
N HIS A 31 -9.42 -9.50 7.62
CA HIS A 31 -8.36 -9.73 6.66
C HIS A 31 -7.00 -9.32 7.23
N VAL A 32 -5.96 -10.06 6.86
CA VAL A 32 -4.57 -9.60 6.98
C VAL A 32 -4.27 -8.74 5.74
N VAL A 33 -3.85 -7.50 5.96
CA VAL A 33 -3.74 -6.49 4.90
C VAL A 33 -2.28 -6.11 4.66
N ALA A 34 -1.81 -6.38 3.44
CA ALA A 34 -0.56 -5.84 2.94
C ALA A 34 -0.82 -4.55 2.15
N VAL A 35 0.00 -3.52 2.36
CA VAL A 35 -0.05 -2.26 1.60
C VAL A 35 1.28 -2.04 0.91
N VAL A 36 1.23 -1.80 -0.40
CA VAL A 36 2.38 -1.40 -1.22
C VAL A 36 2.22 0.07 -1.58
N GLY A 37 3.21 0.91 -1.29
CA GLY A 37 3.17 2.34 -1.58
C GLY A 37 4.56 2.95 -1.66
N ASP A 38 4.70 4.09 -2.31
CA ASP A 38 5.99 4.71 -2.61
C ASP A 38 6.13 6.14 -2.07
N GLY A 39 5.10 6.70 -1.42
CA GLY A 39 5.06 8.13 -1.12
C GLY A 39 4.44 8.54 0.21
N ILE A 40 4.56 9.84 0.50
CA ILE A 40 3.98 10.51 1.68
C ILE A 40 2.46 10.29 1.75
N ASN A 41 1.77 10.23 0.61
CA ASN A 41 0.33 10.04 0.55
C ASN A 41 -0.13 8.63 0.99
N ASP A 42 0.77 7.65 0.95
CA ASP A 42 0.50 6.28 1.36
C ASP A 42 0.94 6.00 2.79
N SER A 43 1.71 6.92 3.40
CA SER A 43 2.26 6.72 4.75
C SER A 43 1.20 6.41 5.81
N PRO A 44 -0.01 7.02 5.82
CA PRO A 44 -1.04 6.65 6.79
C PRO A 44 -1.58 5.24 6.57
N ALA A 45 -1.68 4.78 5.32
CA ALA A 45 -2.14 3.44 4.97
C ALA A 45 -1.06 2.38 5.26
N LEU A 46 0.22 2.68 4.95
CA LEU A 46 1.37 1.84 5.26
C LEU A 46 1.47 1.60 6.78
N ALA A 47 1.35 2.66 7.59
CA ALA A 47 1.41 2.55 9.05
C ALA A 47 0.26 1.73 9.67
N LEU A 48 -0.86 1.56 8.97
CA LEU A 48 -2.01 0.77 9.44
C LEU A 48 -2.01 -0.68 8.94
N ALA A 49 -1.20 -0.98 7.94
CA ALA A 49 -1.11 -2.30 7.35
C ALA A 49 -0.63 -3.34 8.38
N ASP A 50 -0.90 -4.61 8.12
CA ASP A 50 -0.24 -5.72 8.84
C ASP A 50 1.16 -5.98 8.28
N VAL A 51 1.35 -5.71 6.99
CA VAL A 51 2.64 -5.72 6.31
C VAL A 51 2.71 -4.53 5.36
N SER A 52 3.70 -3.68 5.53
CA SER A 52 3.93 -2.51 4.70
C SER A 52 5.15 -2.71 3.79
N ILE A 53 4.98 -2.39 2.50
CA ILE A 53 5.98 -2.62 1.46
C ILE A 53 6.22 -1.30 0.72
N SER A 54 7.48 -0.91 0.63
CA SER A 54 7.93 0.26 -0.14
C SER A 54 8.92 -0.14 -1.22
N MET A 55 8.98 0.67 -2.28
CA MET A 55 9.96 0.54 -3.35
C MET A 55 11.25 1.26 -2.96
N SER A 56 12.41 0.79 -3.43
CA SER A 56 13.72 1.41 -3.15
C SER A 56 13.82 2.86 -3.62
N HIS A 57 13.09 3.21 -4.67
CA HIS A 57 12.96 4.57 -5.20
C HIS A 57 11.80 5.37 -4.56
N GLY A 58 11.11 4.81 -3.57
CA GLY A 58 10.05 5.50 -2.83
C GLY A 58 10.61 6.63 -1.96
N ALA A 59 9.74 7.56 -1.56
CA ALA A 59 10.05 8.65 -0.66
C ALA A 59 10.65 8.13 0.66
N ASP A 60 11.56 8.89 1.25
CA ASP A 60 12.28 8.52 2.47
C ASP A 60 11.31 8.09 3.58
N VAL A 61 10.24 8.84 3.78
CA VAL A 61 9.20 8.50 4.77
C VAL A 61 8.51 7.16 4.50
N ALA A 62 8.30 6.79 3.23
CA ALA A 62 7.69 5.51 2.89
C ALA A 62 8.66 4.36 3.15
N ARG A 63 9.96 4.56 2.90
CA ARG A 63 11.01 3.56 3.17
C ARG A 63 11.26 3.38 4.67
N GLU A 64 11.19 4.44 5.47
CA GLU A 64 11.31 4.35 6.93
C GLU A 64 10.09 3.72 7.59
N THR A 65 8.90 3.92 7.03
CA THR A 65 7.65 3.38 7.57
C THR A 65 7.45 1.91 7.17
N ALA A 66 8.05 1.45 6.07
CA ALA A 66 7.81 0.12 5.53
C ALA A 66 8.57 -0.99 6.28
N ASP A 67 7.89 -2.11 6.50
CA ASP A 67 8.48 -3.35 7.04
C ASP A 67 9.44 -4.00 6.03
N VAL A 68 9.12 -3.87 4.73
CA VAL A 68 9.90 -4.42 3.63
C VAL A 68 10.18 -3.34 2.60
N VAL A 69 11.44 -3.22 2.18
CA VAL A 69 11.84 -2.37 1.06
C VAL A 69 12.28 -3.26 -0.11
N LEU A 70 11.56 -3.18 -1.23
CA LEU A 70 11.90 -3.87 -2.47
C LEU A 70 13.02 -3.12 -3.19
N MET A 71 14.15 -3.80 -3.37
CA MET A 71 15.33 -3.21 -4.02
C MET A 71 15.14 -3.08 -5.53
N ASP A 72 14.47 -4.05 -6.14
CA ASP A 72 14.05 -4.05 -7.54
C ASP A 72 12.60 -3.57 -7.66
N SER A 73 12.25 -3.01 -8.82
CA SER A 73 10.90 -2.56 -9.14
C SER A 73 10.04 -3.62 -9.80
N ASP A 74 10.61 -4.78 -10.14
CA ASP A 74 9.88 -5.95 -10.61
C ASP A 74 9.30 -6.75 -9.43
N LEU A 75 7.97 -6.91 -9.40
CA LEU A 75 7.27 -7.65 -8.35
C LEU A 75 7.31 -9.17 -8.55
N TRP A 76 7.71 -9.65 -9.74
CA TRP A 76 7.67 -11.06 -10.11
C TRP A 76 9.05 -11.73 -10.12
N ARG A 77 10.12 -10.96 -9.90
CA ARG A 77 11.50 -11.40 -10.06
C ARG A 77 12.26 -11.34 -8.75
#